data_AF-R4XK33-F1
#
_entry.id   AF-R4XK33-F1
#
_cell.length_a   1.000
_cell.length_b   1.000
_cell.length_c   1.000
_cell.angle_alpha   90.00
_cell.angle_beta   90.00
_cell.angle_gamma   90.00
#
_symmetry.space_group_name_H-M   'P 1'
#
loop_
_entity.id
_entity.type
_entity.pdbx_description
1 polymer ?
#
loop_
_entity_poly.entity_id
_entity_poly.type
_entity_poly.pdbx_seq_one_letter_code
_entity_poly.pdbx_strand_id
1 'polypeptide(L)'
;MVAMKVFPTTRNSIAFFSVTIVMAVLVMGLEGYIFARYEDETHKYDMQDSTSSRAIPTYFSLVIFAEIFGLLVAWDSLRLKNTIQVIGLCLYHLALMVYAIIQIDQIKEALGPDLINDHDVWGNGSSLSIEPWLIIIPVVIGCSIVLLCYYSYRLYEEFGWTIYKHIGADLAMHRHYMAFQIFIALLKFDFIFFVGFTIQFIVITLNVTDPEFGLTIAVIPITILGLLFTSWALRNEKMWGMYITLTYFLCAMAYFLFKLIRMYSGPKKSLYGSAKRPLVTFAILTLALLIASIVNASICMRNFGKGLKNYVHQRRVGTSPSSPEMLMDRWISSTDHKSPVSLRVQLD
;
A
#
# COMPACT_ATOMS: atom_id res chain seq x y z
N MET A 1 14.16 -17.85 -23.48
CA MET A 1 12.93 -17.50 -22.73
C MET A 1 13.05 -18.10 -21.32
N VAL A 2 13.73 -17.42 -20.40
CA VAL A 2 13.91 -17.92 -19.02
C VAL A 2 12.60 -17.72 -18.30
N ALA A 3 11.99 -18.81 -17.82
CA ALA A 3 10.79 -18.76 -17.01
C ALA A 3 11.04 -17.83 -15.82
N MET A 4 10.43 -16.64 -15.86
CA MET A 4 10.40 -15.72 -14.75
C MET A 4 9.72 -16.46 -13.60
N LYS A 5 10.50 -17.00 -12.65
CA LYS A 5 9.99 -17.78 -11.52
C LYS A 5 8.89 -16.97 -10.84
N VAL A 6 7.66 -17.39 -11.11
CA VAL A 6 6.44 -16.68 -10.72
C VAL A 6 6.30 -16.72 -9.19
N PHE A 7 6.80 -17.77 -8.53
CA PHE A 7 6.65 -18.00 -7.10
C PHE A 7 7.92 -17.77 -6.26
N PRO A 8 7.77 -17.36 -4.98
CA PRO A 8 8.86 -17.31 -4.01
C PRO A 8 9.51 -18.69 -3.88
N THR A 9 10.84 -18.74 -4.01
CA THR A 9 11.57 -20.03 -4.03
C THR A 9 12.33 -20.33 -2.75
N THR A 10 12.50 -19.33 -1.88
CA THR A 10 13.24 -19.51 -0.63
C THR A 10 12.29 -19.78 0.52
N ARG A 11 12.74 -20.58 1.49
CA ARG A 11 11.92 -21.02 2.62
C ARG A 11 11.30 -19.84 3.38
N ASN A 12 12.06 -18.77 3.59
CA ASN A 12 11.58 -17.56 4.27
C ASN A 12 10.53 -16.82 3.45
N SER A 13 10.71 -16.74 2.12
CA SER A 13 9.75 -16.08 1.23
C SER A 13 8.44 -16.85 1.17
N ILE A 14 8.50 -18.18 1.11
CA ILE A 14 7.32 -19.05 1.17
C ILE A 14 6.62 -18.89 2.52
N ALA A 15 7.36 -18.94 3.63
CA ALA A 15 6.78 -18.79 4.97
C ALA A 15 6.12 -17.43 5.18
N PHE A 16 6.76 -16.32 4.76
CA PHE A 16 6.18 -14.98 4.81
C PHE A 16 4.86 -14.93 4.04
N PHE A 17 4.86 -15.42 2.79
CA PHE A 17 3.66 -15.43 1.95
C PHE A 17 2.54 -16.32 2.51
N SER A 18 2.90 -17.49 3.04
CA SER A 18 1.94 -18.39 3.69
C SER A 18 1.29 -17.74 4.92
N VAL A 19 2.06 -17.05 5.77
CA VAL A 19 1.51 -16.29 6.89
C VAL A 19 0.55 -15.20 6.39
N THR A 20 0.91 -14.46 5.33
CA THR A 20 0.02 -13.44 4.75
C THR A 20 -1.27 -14.07 4.20
N ILE A 21 -1.19 -15.20 3.50
CA ILE A 21 -2.38 -15.92 2.98
C ILE A 21 -3.28 -16.38 4.12
N VAL A 22 -2.72 -17.04 5.13
CA VAL A 22 -3.50 -17.56 6.27
C VAL A 22 -4.19 -16.41 6.99
N MET A 23 -3.49 -15.32 7.27
CA MET A 23 -4.06 -14.12 7.88
C MET A 23 -5.20 -13.56 7.03
N ALA A 24 -4.98 -13.34 5.73
CA ALA A 24 -5.99 -12.78 4.83
C ALA A 24 -7.24 -13.67 4.75
N VAL A 25 -7.08 -15.00 4.65
CA VAL A 25 -8.21 -15.94 4.62
C VAL A 25 -9.00 -15.91 5.93
N LEU A 26 -8.32 -15.88 7.07
CA LEU A 26 -8.98 -15.81 8.38
C LEU A 26 -9.72 -14.48 8.56
N VAL A 27 -9.07 -13.35 8.25
CA VAL A 27 -9.68 -12.01 8.38
C VAL A 27 -10.88 -11.88 7.43
N MET A 28 -10.72 -12.21 6.15
CA MET A 28 -11.84 -12.16 5.18
C MET A 28 -12.99 -13.09 5.58
N GLY A 29 -12.68 -14.28 6.11
CA GLY A 29 -13.69 -15.23 6.60
C GLY A 29 -14.47 -14.68 7.80
N LEU A 30 -13.78 -14.04 8.75
CA LEU A 30 -14.40 -13.40 9.92
C LEU A 30 -15.23 -12.19 9.52
N GLU A 31 -14.70 -11.28 8.68
CA GLU A 31 -15.43 -10.12 8.17
C GLU A 31 -16.69 -10.55 7.41
N GLY A 32 -16.60 -11.57 6.55
CA GLY A 32 -17.73 -12.11 5.80
C GLY A 32 -18.79 -12.76 6.70
N TYR A 33 -18.37 -13.53 7.71
CA TYR A 33 -19.28 -14.13 8.68
C TYR A 33 -20.03 -13.07 9.49
N ILE A 34 -19.32 -12.07 10.00
CA ILE A 34 -19.91 -10.98 10.78
C ILE A 34 -20.86 -10.16 9.92
N PHE A 35 -20.48 -9.87 8.68
CA PHE A 35 -21.32 -9.13 7.74
C PHE A 35 -22.65 -9.87 7.46
N ALA A 36 -22.59 -11.17 7.14
CA ALA A 36 -23.79 -11.97 6.93
C ALA A 36 -24.69 -11.99 8.17
N ARG A 37 -24.09 -12.09 9.35
CA ARG A 37 -24.82 -12.05 10.63
C ARG A 37 -25.51 -10.71 10.86
N TYR A 38 -24.81 -9.60 10.58
CA TYR A 38 -25.37 -8.25 10.67
C TYR A 38 -26.54 -8.04 9.70
N GLU A 39 -26.43 -8.53 8.46
CA GLU A 39 -27.50 -8.46 7.47
C GLU A 39 -28.74 -9.25 7.90
N ASP A 40 -28.57 -10.46 8.46
CA ASP A 40 -29.67 -11.25 9.02
C ASP A 40 -30.42 -10.51 10.12
N GLU A 41 -29.71 -9.88 11.06
CA GLU A 41 -30.34 -9.19 12.19
C GLU A 41 -31.01 -7.88 11.76
N THR A 42 -30.38 -7.10 10.89
CA THR A 42 -31.01 -5.88 10.37
C THR A 42 -32.26 -6.15 9.55
N HIS A 43 -32.30 -7.25 8.79
CA HIS A 43 -33.49 -7.65 8.05
C HIS A 43 -34.62 -8.16 8.95
N LYS A 44 -34.30 -8.87 10.05
CA LYS A 44 -35.30 -9.36 11.01
C LYS A 44 -36.03 -8.24 11.75
N TYR A 45 -35.36 -7.11 12.00
CA TYR A 45 -35.88 -6.00 12.80
C TYR A 45 -36.19 -4.73 11.98
N ASP A 46 -36.24 -4.83 10.64
CA ASP A 46 -36.62 -3.75 9.71
C ASP A 46 -35.83 -2.42 9.89
N MET A 47 -34.51 -2.53 10.09
CA MET A 47 -33.64 -1.40 10.45
C MET A 47 -33.04 -0.66 9.22
N GLN A 48 -33.82 -0.44 8.17
CA GLN A 48 -33.30 0.02 6.87
C GLN A 48 -32.98 1.52 6.74
N ASP A 49 -33.45 2.38 7.66
CA ASP A 49 -33.61 3.82 7.37
C ASP A 49 -32.54 4.78 7.93
N SER A 50 -31.32 4.32 8.26
CA SER A 50 -30.27 5.20 8.82
C SER A 50 -28.94 5.19 8.04
N THR A 51 -28.15 6.27 8.15
CA THR A 51 -26.77 6.39 7.61
C THR A 51 -25.88 5.20 7.99
N SER A 52 -26.16 4.56 9.14
CA SER A 52 -25.52 3.32 9.61
C SER A 52 -25.68 2.15 8.63
N SER A 53 -26.83 2.05 7.94
CA SER A 53 -27.13 1.01 6.96
C SER A 53 -26.16 1.00 5.78
N ARG A 54 -25.68 2.17 5.34
CA ARG A 54 -24.69 2.29 4.24
C ARG A 54 -23.24 2.19 4.73
N ALA A 55 -22.99 2.61 5.96
CA ALA A 55 -21.63 2.68 6.52
C ALA A 55 -21.05 1.30 6.82
N ILE A 56 -21.85 0.42 7.43
CA ILE A 56 -21.39 -0.89 7.87
C ILE A 56 -20.91 -1.78 6.70
N PRO A 57 -21.70 -2.01 5.64
CA PRO A 57 -21.24 -2.81 4.49
C PRO A 57 -19.97 -2.26 3.85
N THR A 58 -19.82 -0.94 3.86
CA THR A 58 -18.63 -0.26 3.34
C THR A 58 -17.39 -0.60 4.16
N TYR A 59 -17.49 -0.66 5.50
CA TYR A 59 -16.37 -1.00 6.37
C TYR A 59 -15.87 -2.43 6.12
N PHE A 60 -16.79 -3.41 6.13
CA PHE A 60 -16.48 -4.82 5.84
C PHE A 60 -15.84 -4.98 4.45
N SER A 61 -16.44 -4.35 3.43
CA SER A 61 -15.94 -4.43 2.04
C SER A 61 -14.55 -3.82 1.89
N LEU A 62 -14.25 -2.74 2.61
CA LEU A 62 -12.93 -2.09 2.58
C LEU A 62 -11.85 -2.96 3.21
N VAL A 63 -12.14 -3.66 4.32
CA VAL A 63 -11.17 -4.58 4.93
C VAL A 63 -10.88 -5.78 4.01
N ILE A 64 -11.92 -6.37 3.41
CA ILE A 64 -11.75 -7.47 2.46
C ILE A 64 -10.89 -7.02 1.26
N PHE A 65 -11.19 -5.84 0.69
CA PHE A 65 -10.39 -5.29 -0.40
C PHE A 65 -8.94 -4.99 0.02
N ALA A 66 -8.74 -4.49 1.23
CA ALA A 66 -7.43 -4.23 1.81
C ALA A 66 -6.60 -5.52 1.96
N GLU A 67 -7.17 -6.60 2.48
CA GLU A 67 -6.48 -7.89 2.59
C GLU A 67 -6.08 -8.46 1.21
N ILE A 68 -6.96 -8.37 0.21
CA ILE A 68 -6.63 -8.77 -1.17
C ILE A 68 -5.48 -7.93 -1.72
N PHE A 69 -5.52 -6.61 -1.52
CA PHE A 69 -4.42 -5.73 -1.92
C PHE A 69 -3.11 -6.07 -1.20
N GLY A 70 -3.18 -6.36 0.10
CA GLY A 70 -2.05 -6.82 0.92
C GLY A 70 -1.40 -8.07 0.32
N LEU A 71 -2.19 -9.06 -0.13
CA LEU A 71 -1.69 -10.25 -0.82
C LEU A 71 -1.00 -9.92 -2.14
N LEU A 72 -1.56 -9.03 -2.95
CA LEU A 72 -0.96 -8.61 -4.22
C LEU A 72 0.38 -7.88 -4.00
N VAL A 73 0.47 -7.04 -2.98
CA VAL A 73 1.71 -6.34 -2.62
C VAL A 73 2.72 -7.31 -2.02
N ALA A 74 2.31 -8.27 -1.20
CA ALA A 74 3.17 -9.33 -0.67
C ALA A 74 3.78 -10.14 -1.81
N TRP A 75 2.95 -10.59 -2.75
CA TRP A 75 3.38 -11.28 -3.94
C TRP A 75 4.40 -10.46 -4.76
N ASP A 76 4.09 -9.21 -5.07
CA ASP A 76 4.98 -8.36 -5.87
C ASP A 76 6.30 -8.07 -5.13
N SER A 77 6.24 -7.86 -3.81
CA SER A 77 7.43 -7.61 -2.98
C SER A 77 8.39 -8.80 -2.99
N LEU A 78 7.88 -10.03 -2.91
CA LEU A 78 8.70 -11.23 -2.91
C LEU A 78 9.25 -11.54 -4.31
N ARG A 79 8.42 -11.41 -5.34
CA ARG A 79 8.83 -11.59 -6.74
C ARG A 79 9.96 -10.65 -7.13
N LEU A 80 9.86 -9.39 -6.72
CA LEU A 80 10.86 -8.36 -7.00
C LEU A 80 11.98 -8.31 -5.96
N LYS A 81 11.98 -9.20 -4.94
CA LYS A 81 12.91 -9.18 -3.80
C LYS A 81 13.08 -7.76 -3.23
N ASN A 82 11.95 -7.09 -3.02
CA ASN A 82 11.89 -5.72 -2.55
C ASN A 82 11.63 -5.69 -1.04
N THR A 83 12.73 -5.64 -0.28
CA THR A 83 12.69 -5.61 1.18
C THR A 83 11.92 -4.42 1.74
N ILE A 84 11.96 -3.27 1.07
CA ILE A 84 11.25 -2.07 1.53
C ILE A 84 9.74 -2.28 1.46
N GLN A 85 9.24 -2.96 0.43
CA GLN A 85 7.82 -3.34 0.35
C GLN A 85 7.44 -4.38 1.40
N VAL A 86 8.33 -5.33 1.72
CA VAL A 86 8.12 -6.31 2.81
C VAL A 86 7.99 -5.61 4.18
N ILE A 87 8.86 -4.63 4.46
CA ILE A 87 8.76 -3.81 5.68
C ILE A 87 7.48 -2.96 5.64
N GLY A 88 7.18 -2.34 4.50
CA GLY A 88 5.96 -1.56 4.30
C GLY A 88 4.69 -2.38 4.54
N LEU A 89 4.68 -3.67 4.16
CA LEU A 89 3.57 -4.59 4.46
C LEU A 89 3.37 -4.81 5.96
N CYS A 90 4.43 -4.83 6.76
CA CYS A 90 4.29 -4.95 8.22
C CYS A 90 3.60 -3.70 8.80
N LEU A 91 4.00 -2.51 8.35
CA LEU A 91 3.37 -1.24 8.74
C LEU A 91 1.92 -1.13 8.22
N TYR A 92 1.66 -1.65 7.02
CA TYR A 92 0.34 -1.70 6.42
C TYR A 92 -0.64 -2.54 7.26
N HIS A 93 -0.26 -3.76 7.65
CA HIS A 93 -1.10 -4.59 8.51
C HIS A 93 -1.25 -3.99 9.91
N LEU A 94 -0.24 -3.28 10.42
CA LEU A 94 -0.38 -2.52 11.66
C LEU A 94 -1.47 -1.45 11.54
N ALA A 95 -1.53 -0.73 10.41
CA ALA A 95 -2.61 0.22 10.15
C ALA A 95 -3.99 -0.47 10.02
N LEU A 96 -4.05 -1.66 9.40
CA LEU A 96 -5.29 -2.46 9.34
C LEU A 96 -5.73 -2.96 10.72
N MET A 97 -4.79 -3.31 11.60
CA MET A 97 -5.11 -3.68 12.99
C MET A 97 -5.74 -2.51 13.74
N VAL A 98 -5.17 -1.31 13.61
CA VAL A 98 -5.75 -0.08 14.20
C VAL A 98 -7.14 0.19 13.63
N TYR A 99 -7.33 -0.01 12.32
CA TYR A 99 -8.65 0.12 11.70
C TYR A 99 -9.65 -0.88 12.26
N ALA A 100 -9.28 -2.16 12.37
CA ALA A 100 -10.14 -3.21 12.92
C ALA A 100 -10.55 -2.92 14.38
N ILE A 101 -9.64 -2.36 15.20
CA ILE A 101 -9.98 -1.90 16.56
C ILE A 101 -11.04 -0.78 16.51
N ILE A 102 -10.86 0.20 15.63
CA ILE A 102 -11.79 1.35 15.50
C ILE A 102 -13.13 0.90 14.89
N GLN A 103 -13.16 -0.18 14.11
CA GLN A 103 -14.36 -0.77 13.51
C GLN A 103 -15.29 -1.38 14.57
N ILE A 104 -14.77 -1.90 15.69
CA ILE A 104 -15.57 -2.46 16.78
C ILE A 104 -16.55 -1.42 17.32
N ASP A 105 -16.05 -0.25 17.70
CA ASP A 105 -16.87 0.84 18.21
C ASP A 105 -17.87 1.37 17.17
N GLN A 106 -17.48 1.38 15.89
CA GLN A 106 -18.39 1.82 14.82
C GLN A 106 -19.59 0.91 14.68
N ILE A 107 -19.37 -0.41 14.70
CA ILE A 107 -20.46 -1.37 14.59
C ILE A 107 -21.33 -1.31 15.84
N LYS A 108 -20.73 -1.15 17.02
CA LYS A 108 -21.47 -0.94 18.27
C LYS A 108 -22.40 0.27 18.21
N GLU A 109 -21.85 1.42 17.81
CA GLU A 109 -22.62 2.67 17.69
C GLU A 109 -23.71 2.57 16.62
N ALA A 110 -23.44 1.86 15.53
CA ALA A 110 -24.36 1.70 14.42
C ALA A 110 -25.51 0.72 14.71
N LEU A 111 -25.30 -0.27 15.57
CA LEU A 111 -26.38 -1.12 16.11
C LEU A 111 -27.31 -0.34 17.05
N GLY A 112 -26.77 0.64 17.79
CA GLY A 112 -27.57 1.48 18.69
C GLY A 112 -28.02 0.76 19.97
N PRO A 113 -28.52 1.52 20.98
CA PRO A 113 -28.86 0.98 22.28
C PRO A 113 -30.07 0.03 22.26
N ASP A 114 -31.00 0.22 21.34
CA ASP A 114 -32.26 -0.55 21.29
C ASP A 114 -31.96 -2.03 20.93
N LEU A 115 -31.17 -2.28 19.88
CA LEU A 115 -30.73 -3.64 19.50
C LEU A 115 -29.82 -4.29 20.55
N ILE A 116 -28.99 -3.50 21.22
CA ILE A 116 -28.05 -4.00 22.22
C ILE A 116 -28.80 -4.45 23.48
N ASN A 117 -29.74 -3.64 23.97
CA ASN A 117 -30.40 -3.88 25.25
C ASN A 117 -31.63 -4.80 25.11
N ASP A 118 -32.41 -4.67 24.05
CA ASP A 118 -33.67 -5.41 23.91
C ASP A 118 -33.48 -6.82 23.30
N HIS A 119 -32.39 -7.03 22.57
CA HIS A 119 -32.16 -8.26 21.81
C HIS A 119 -30.80 -8.94 22.08
N ASP A 120 -29.96 -8.39 22.96
CA ASP A 120 -28.64 -8.93 23.36
C ASP A 120 -27.77 -9.40 22.17
N VAL A 121 -27.77 -8.61 21.10
CA VAL A 121 -26.99 -8.89 19.86
C VAL A 121 -25.48 -8.63 20.07
N TRP A 122 -25.11 -7.92 21.14
CA TRP A 122 -23.75 -7.51 21.45
C TRP A 122 -23.08 -8.33 22.57
N GLY A 123 -23.80 -8.79 23.60
CA GLY A 123 -23.21 -9.38 24.81
C GLY A 123 -22.95 -10.88 24.74
N ASN A 124 -22.17 -11.42 25.69
CA ASN A 124 -21.76 -12.83 25.77
C ASN A 124 -22.88 -13.82 26.18
N GLY A 125 -24.10 -13.34 26.42
CA GLY A 125 -25.20 -14.15 26.98
C GLY A 125 -25.96 -14.98 25.96
N SER A 126 -25.92 -14.58 24.68
CA SER A 126 -26.63 -15.25 23.59
C SER A 126 -25.65 -15.93 22.63
N SER A 127 -26.07 -17.02 21.98
CA SER A 127 -25.32 -17.62 20.85
C SER A 127 -25.29 -16.73 19.59
N LEU A 128 -25.73 -15.47 19.71
CA LEU A 128 -25.93 -14.50 18.64
C LEU A 128 -24.94 -13.32 18.70
N SER A 129 -24.04 -13.27 19.69
CA SER A 129 -23.13 -12.14 19.93
C SER A 129 -22.11 -11.89 18.80
N ILE A 130 -22.06 -10.65 18.31
CA ILE A 130 -21.12 -10.23 17.26
C ILE A 130 -19.78 -9.71 17.84
N GLU A 131 -19.78 -9.18 19.07
CA GLU A 131 -18.61 -8.55 19.71
C GLU A 131 -17.37 -9.47 19.79
N PRO A 132 -17.47 -10.74 20.22
CA PRO A 132 -16.31 -11.62 20.33
C PRO A 132 -15.61 -11.84 18.98
N TRP A 133 -16.39 -11.98 17.90
CA TRP A 133 -15.86 -12.17 16.55
C TRP A 133 -15.13 -10.93 16.04
N LEU A 134 -15.65 -9.74 16.34
CA LEU A 134 -15.00 -8.47 16.03
C LEU A 134 -13.67 -8.29 16.78
N ILE A 135 -13.58 -8.74 18.03
CA ILE A 135 -12.34 -8.67 18.83
C ILE A 135 -11.28 -9.66 18.32
N ILE A 136 -11.69 -10.82 17.78
CA ILE A 136 -10.76 -11.82 17.24
C ILE A 136 -9.96 -11.27 16.05
N ILE A 137 -10.56 -10.41 15.21
CA ILE A 137 -9.92 -9.86 14.01
C ILE A 137 -8.60 -9.13 14.31
N PRO A 138 -8.55 -8.07 15.15
CA PRO A 138 -7.30 -7.39 15.47
C PRO A 138 -6.31 -8.30 16.22
N VAL A 139 -6.77 -9.33 16.95
CA VAL A 139 -5.89 -10.31 17.59
C VAL A 139 -5.21 -11.20 16.55
N VAL A 140 -5.95 -11.71 15.56
CA VAL A 140 -5.40 -12.50 14.45
C VAL A 140 -4.39 -11.68 13.64
N ILE A 141 -4.73 -10.43 13.31
CA ILE A 141 -3.82 -9.51 12.62
C ILE A 141 -2.57 -9.26 13.48
N GLY A 142 -2.73 -8.97 14.78
CA GLY A 142 -1.62 -8.73 15.70
C GLY A 142 -0.65 -9.91 15.83
N CYS A 143 -1.17 -11.12 16.03
CA CYS A 143 -0.35 -12.35 16.05
C CYS A 143 0.39 -12.57 14.72
N SER A 144 -0.29 -12.30 13.60
CA SER A 144 0.28 -12.43 12.27
C SER A 144 1.38 -11.39 12.01
N ILE A 145 1.21 -10.14 12.48
CA ILE A 145 2.25 -9.10 12.39
C ILE A 145 3.54 -9.54 13.09
N VAL A 146 3.46 -10.17 14.27
CA VAL A 146 4.67 -10.65 14.97
C VAL A 146 5.45 -11.64 14.10
N LEU A 147 4.74 -12.60 13.47
CA LEU A 147 5.34 -13.55 12.55
C LEU A 147 5.87 -12.87 11.27
N LEU A 148 5.11 -11.94 10.71
CA LEU A 148 5.52 -11.18 9.51
C LEU A 148 6.76 -10.33 9.79
N CYS A 149 6.87 -9.69 10.96
CA CYS A 149 8.06 -8.95 11.38
C CYS A 149 9.29 -9.87 11.51
N TYR A 150 9.12 -11.05 12.10
CA TYR A 150 10.18 -12.05 12.19
C TYR A 150 10.68 -12.49 10.80
N TYR A 151 9.77 -12.86 9.90
CA TYR A 151 10.15 -13.26 8.55
C TYR A 151 10.65 -12.08 7.70
N SER A 152 10.13 -10.88 7.91
CA SER A 152 10.60 -9.65 7.27
C SER A 152 12.07 -9.38 7.61
N TYR A 153 12.47 -9.56 8.88
CA TYR A 153 13.87 -9.47 9.28
C TYR A 153 14.75 -10.50 8.56
N ARG A 154 14.31 -11.77 8.48
CA ARG A 154 15.04 -12.81 7.74
C ARG A 154 15.16 -12.51 6.24
N LEU A 155 14.09 -11.99 5.64
CA LEU A 155 14.08 -11.57 4.25
C LEU A 155 14.96 -10.35 4.02
N TYR A 156 15.08 -9.45 4.99
CA TYR A 156 15.99 -8.32 4.93
C TYR A 156 17.44 -8.78 4.78
N GLU A 157 17.88 -9.76 5.58
CA GLU A 157 19.22 -10.34 5.47
C GLU A 157 19.42 -11.03 4.11
N GLU A 158 18.46 -11.86 3.69
CA GLU A 158 18.54 -12.67 2.48
C GLU A 158 18.53 -11.83 1.19
N PHE A 159 17.63 -10.86 1.11
CA PHE A 159 17.53 -9.94 -0.03
C PHE A 159 18.66 -8.93 0.00
N GLY A 160 19.07 -8.45 1.16
CA GLY A 160 20.23 -7.57 1.33
C GLY A 160 21.51 -8.21 0.80
N TRP A 161 21.75 -9.48 1.13
CA TRP A 161 22.89 -10.23 0.60
C TRP A 161 22.82 -10.43 -0.93
N THR A 162 21.62 -10.69 -1.46
CA THR A 162 21.41 -10.82 -2.92
C THR A 162 21.69 -9.51 -3.65
N ILE A 163 21.23 -8.38 -3.10
CA ILE A 163 21.43 -7.04 -3.65
C ILE A 163 22.91 -6.66 -3.60
N TYR A 164 23.58 -6.91 -2.46
CA TYR A 164 25.01 -6.65 -2.30
C TYR A 164 25.86 -7.35 -3.36
N LYS A 165 25.59 -8.64 -3.63
CA LYS A 165 26.30 -9.41 -4.66
C LYS A 165 26.13 -8.86 -6.08
N HIS A 166 25.00 -8.20 -6.36
CA HIS A 166 24.66 -7.72 -7.70
C HIS A 166 25.18 -6.30 -7.97
N ILE A 167 25.11 -5.44 -6.95
CA ILE A 167 25.47 -4.01 -7.07
C ILE A 167 26.98 -3.80 -6.81
N GLY A 168 27.65 -4.71 -6.10
CA GLY A 168 29.04 -4.55 -5.72
C GLY A 168 29.23 -3.51 -4.59
N ALA A 169 30.45 -3.02 -4.40
CA ALA A 169 30.83 -2.15 -3.28
C ALA A 169 30.44 -0.67 -3.44
N ASP A 170 29.70 -0.28 -4.48
CA ASP A 170 29.26 1.11 -4.66
C ASP A 170 28.06 1.43 -3.74
N LEU A 171 28.41 1.89 -2.54
CA LEU A 171 27.46 2.31 -1.50
C LEU A 171 26.60 3.51 -1.93
N ALA A 172 27.08 4.36 -2.84
CA ALA A 172 26.34 5.53 -3.30
C ALA A 172 25.19 5.10 -4.22
N MET A 173 25.45 4.22 -5.19
CA MET A 173 24.41 3.66 -6.06
C MET A 173 23.36 2.87 -5.27
N HIS A 174 23.80 2.08 -4.28
CA HIS A 174 22.88 1.37 -3.39
C HIS A 174 21.91 2.32 -2.66
N ARG A 175 22.40 3.44 -2.12
CA ARG A 175 21.57 4.45 -1.46
C ARG A 175 20.57 5.11 -2.42
N HIS A 176 20.99 5.42 -3.64
CA HIS A 176 20.11 5.99 -4.67
C HIS A 176 18.99 5.02 -5.05
N TYR A 177 19.33 3.74 -5.19
CA TYR A 177 18.39 2.68 -5.47
C TYR A 177 17.37 2.47 -4.34
N MET A 178 17.83 2.48 -3.09
CA MET A 178 16.95 2.35 -1.93
C MET A 178 15.94 3.50 -1.85
N ALA A 179 16.38 4.75 -2.06
CA ALA A 179 15.46 5.89 -2.11
C ALA A 179 14.38 5.75 -3.19
N PHE A 180 14.75 5.26 -4.39
CA PHE A 180 13.80 4.97 -5.46
C PHE A 180 12.81 3.87 -5.08
N GLN A 181 13.27 2.78 -4.46
CA GLN A 181 12.39 1.69 -4.03
C GLN A 181 11.45 2.12 -2.89
N ILE A 182 11.92 2.96 -1.96
CA ILE A 182 11.07 3.59 -0.93
C ILE A 182 9.98 4.40 -1.60
N PHE A 183 10.33 5.25 -2.57
CA PHE A 183 9.32 6.09 -3.21
C PHE A 183 8.30 5.27 -4.00
N ILE A 184 8.72 4.25 -4.76
CA ILE A 184 7.78 3.34 -5.44
C ILE A 184 6.89 2.58 -4.44
N ALA A 185 7.41 2.17 -3.28
CA ALA A 185 6.62 1.53 -2.24
C ALA A 185 5.57 2.51 -1.66
N LEU A 186 5.97 3.75 -1.36
CA LEU A 186 5.06 4.79 -0.89
C LEU A 186 3.93 5.04 -1.88
N LEU A 187 4.20 5.15 -3.19
CA LEU A 187 3.15 5.34 -4.20
C LEU A 187 2.10 4.22 -4.21
N LYS A 188 2.49 2.97 -3.92
CA LYS A 188 1.55 1.85 -3.82
C LYS A 188 0.66 1.96 -2.57
N PHE A 189 1.25 2.34 -1.44
CA PHE A 189 0.48 2.53 -0.21
C PHE A 189 -0.40 3.80 -0.31
N ASP A 190 0.09 4.88 -0.91
CA ASP A 190 -0.70 6.08 -1.22
C ASP A 190 -1.95 5.70 -2.01
N PHE A 191 -1.83 4.85 -3.04
CA PHE A 191 -2.98 4.39 -3.82
C PHE A 191 -4.08 3.77 -2.94
N ILE A 192 -3.74 2.82 -2.06
CA ILE A 192 -4.76 2.11 -1.27
C ILE A 192 -5.42 3.03 -0.23
N PHE A 193 -4.64 3.85 0.48
CA PHE A 193 -5.19 4.75 1.50
C PHE A 193 -6.02 5.88 0.88
N PHE A 194 -5.57 6.44 -0.25
CA PHE A 194 -6.30 7.47 -0.97
C PHE A 194 -7.63 6.92 -1.52
N VAL A 195 -7.59 5.78 -2.21
CA VAL A 195 -8.80 5.15 -2.77
C VAL A 195 -9.74 4.70 -1.66
N GLY A 196 -9.21 4.08 -0.60
CA GLY A 196 -9.99 3.66 0.57
C GLY A 196 -10.72 4.83 1.23
N PHE A 197 -10.01 5.94 1.48
CA PHE A 197 -10.62 7.17 1.98
C PHE A 197 -11.70 7.69 1.05
N THR A 198 -11.44 7.73 -0.26
CA THR A 198 -12.35 8.32 -1.24
C THR A 198 -13.64 7.50 -1.35
N ILE A 199 -13.53 6.17 -1.42
CA ILE A 199 -14.69 5.27 -1.43
C ILE A 199 -15.50 5.43 -0.15
N GLN A 200 -14.84 5.40 1.01
CA GLN A 200 -15.51 5.55 2.30
C GLN A 200 -16.23 6.90 2.43
N PHE A 201 -15.58 7.98 1.97
CA PHE A 201 -16.16 9.32 1.97
C PHE A 201 -17.37 9.43 1.05
N ILE A 202 -17.29 8.86 -0.17
CA ILE A 202 -18.40 8.86 -1.13
C ILE A 202 -19.61 8.14 -0.56
N VAL A 203 -19.44 6.87 -0.16
CA VAL A 203 -20.59 6.02 0.21
C VAL A 203 -21.28 6.52 1.47
N ILE A 204 -20.53 7.07 2.42
CA ILE A 204 -21.06 7.40 3.74
C ILE A 204 -21.51 8.86 3.85
N THR A 205 -20.80 9.79 3.21
CA THR A 205 -21.04 11.23 3.43
C THR A 205 -21.81 11.90 2.30
N LEU A 206 -21.66 11.42 1.05
CA LEU A 206 -22.21 12.12 -0.10
C LEU A 206 -23.56 11.56 -0.52
N ASN A 207 -24.50 12.46 -0.79
CA ASN A 207 -25.73 12.13 -1.49
C ASN A 207 -25.53 12.28 -2.99
N VAL A 208 -26.20 11.46 -3.78
CA VAL A 208 -26.08 11.43 -5.25
C VAL A 208 -26.49 12.76 -5.92
N THR A 209 -27.29 13.57 -5.23
CA THR A 209 -27.75 14.89 -5.69
C THR A 209 -26.73 16.00 -5.45
N ASP A 210 -25.70 15.78 -4.61
CA ASP A 210 -24.70 16.79 -4.32
C ASP A 210 -23.70 16.91 -5.50
N PRO A 211 -23.35 18.12 -5.97
CA PRO A 211 -22.33 18.29 -7.02
C PRO A 211 -20.95 17.77 -6.59
N GLU A 212 -20.71 17.68 -5.28
CA GLU A 212 -19.50 17.08 -4.70
C GLU A 212 -19.37 15.57 -5.01
N PHE A 213 -20.48 14.87 -5.27
CA PHE A 213 -20.49 13.43 -5.55
C PHE A 213 -19.73 13.12 -6.84
N GLY A 214 -20.12 13.76 -7.95
CA GLY A 214 -19.46 13.57 -9.25
C GLY A 214 -17.98 13.99 -9.22
N LEU A 215 -17.67 15.11 -8.56
CA LEU A 215 -16.29 15.57 -8.40
C LEU A 215 -15.45 14.55 -7.62
N THR A 216 -15.97 14.00 -6.52
CA THR A 216 -15.23 13.04 -5.69
C THR A 216 -15.03 11.70 -6.40
N ILE A 217 -16.00 11.25 -7.21
CA ILE A 217 -15.82 10.06 -8.07
C ILE A 217 -14.69 10.29 -9.08
N ALA A 218 -14.62 11.47 -9.69
CA ALA A 218 -13.55 11.81 -10.64
C ALA A 218 -12.16 11.84 -9.97
N VAL A 219 -12.07 12.03 -8.65
CA VAL A 219 -10.79 11.99 -7.93
C VAL A 219 -10.15 10.60 -8.01
N ILE A 220 -10.91 9.50 -8.01
CA ILE A 220 -10.35 8.14 -8.07
C ILE A 220 -9.47 7.94 -9.32
N PRO A 221 -9.97 8.11 -10.57
CA PRO A 221 -9.15 7.96 -11.76
C PRO A 221 -8.03 9.00 -11.85
N ILE A 222 -8.26 10.24 -11.37
CA ILE A 222 -7.21 11.27 -11.30
C ILE A 222 -6.06 10.79 -10.42
N THR A 223 -6.35 10.17 -9.28
CA THR A 223 -5.33 9.60 -8.39
C THR A 223 -4.57 8.46 -9.05
N ILE A 224 -5.26 7.54 -9.74
CA ILE A 224 -4.59 6.45 -10.46
C ILE A 224 -3.64 7.01 -11.53
N LEU A 225 -4.13 7.90 -12.37
CA LEU A 225 -3.33 8.50 -13.45
C LEU A 225 -2.17 9.33 -12.90
N GLY A 226 -2.41 10.09 -11.83
CA GLY A 226 -1.39 10.88 -11.14
C GLY A 226 -0.26 10.01 -10.61
N LEU A 227 -0.57 8.94 -9.87
CA LEU A 227 0.43 8.01 -9.33
C LEU A 227 1.19 7.24 -10.43
N LEU A 228 0.50 6.84 -11.51
CA LEU A 228 1.13 6.22 -12.67
C LEU A 228 2.07 7.18 -13.39
N PHE A 229 1.64 8.44 -13.57
CA PHE A 229 2.47 9.50 -14.13
C PHE A 229 3.71 9.76 -13.27
N THR A 230 3.56 9.83 -11.95
CA THR A 230 4.67 9.96 -11.01
C THR A 230 5.66 8.80 -11.13
N SER A 231 5.17 7.56 -11.14
CA SER A 231 6.03 6.38 -11.34
C SER A 231 6.76 6.41 -12.69
N TRP A 232 6.08 6.86 -13.76
CA TRP A 232 6.71 7.04 -15.07
C TRP A 232 7.79 8.14 -15.06
N ALA A 233 7.48 9.32 -14.50
CA ALA A 233 8.40 10.45 -14.43
C ALA A 233 9.65 10.10 -13.62
N LEU A 234 9.46 9.40 -12.49
CA LEU A 234 10.52 8.90 -11.62
C LEU A 234 11.45 7.92 -12.36
N ARG A 235 10.89 6.91 -13.05
CA ARG A 235 11.68 5.90 -13.78
C ARG A 235 12.48 6.48 -14.93
N ASN A 236 11.97 7.53 -15.56
CA ASN A 236 12.63 8.20 -16.67
C ASN A 236 13.55 9.35 -16.24
N GLU A 237 13.69 9.60 -14.94
CA GLU A 237 14.45 10.71 -14.35
C GLU A 237 14.06 12.09 -14.92
N LYS A 238 12.76 12.29 -15.14
CA LYS A 238 12.22 13.51 -15.79
C LYS A 238 11.91 14.59 -14.75
N MET A 239 12.83 15.55 -14.58
CA MET A 239 12.71 16.66 -13.60
C MET A 239 11.38 17.42 -13.70
N TRP A 240 10.94 17.78 -14.91
CA TRP A 240 9.66 18.49 -15.12
C TRP A 240 8.43 17.75 -14.55
N GLY A 241 8.40 16.42 -14.64
CA GLY A 241 7.30 15.58 -14.19
C GLY A 241 7.35 15.35 -12.69
N MET A 242 8.55 15.42 -12.09
CA MET A 242 8.72 15.44 -10.65
C MET A 242 8.24 16.76 -10.04
N TYR A 243 8.47 17.92 -10.69
CA TYR A 243 7.88 19.18 -10.24
C TYR A 243 6.35 19.14 -10.31
N ILE A 244 5.77 18.62 -11.40
CA ILE A 244 4.31 18.40 -11.51
C ILE A 244 3.80 17.48 -10.40
N THR A 245 4.50 16.38 -10.12
CA THR A 245 4.17 15.44 -9.03
C THR A 245 4.19 16.12 -7.67
N LEU A 246 5.21 16.93 -7.37
CA LEU A 246 5.31 17.64 -6.10
C LEU A 246 4.14 18.61 -5.92
N THR A 247 3.80 19.39 -6.95
CA THR A 247 2.63 20.26 -6.93
C THR A 247 1.35 19.45 -6.72
N TYR A 248 1.20 18.31 -7.42
CA TYR A 248 0.05 17.41 -7.25
C TYR A 248 -0.07 16.88 -5.81
N PHE A 249 1.02 16.44 -5.18
CA PHE A 249 0.99 15.99 -3.78
C PHE A 249 0.71 17.11 -2.78
N LEU A 250 1.20 18.33 -3.03
CA LEU A 250 0.85 19.49 -2.20
C LEU A 250 -0.64 19.83 -2.33
N CYS A 251 -1.22 19.79 -3.53
CA CYS A 251 -2.65 19.95 -3.74
C CYS A 251 -3.46 18.84 -3.06
N ALA A 252 -3.03 17.58 -3.16
CA ALA A 252 -3.65 16.46 -2.46
C ALA A 252 -3.61 16.64 -0.94
N MET A 253 -2.47 17.08 -0.39
CA MET A 253 -2.32 17.36 1.03
C MET A 253 -3.27 18.48 1.48
N ALA A 254 -3.39 19.57 0.72
CA ALA A 254 -4.36 20.63 0.99
C ALA A 254 -5.82 20.12 0.96
N TYR A 255 -6.16 19.25 -0.01
CA TYR A 255 -7.47 18.62 -0.09
C TYR A 255 -7.79 17.77 1.15
N PHE A 256 -6.87 16.93 1.60
CA PHE A 256 -7.05 16.12 2.81
C PHE A 256 -7.17 16.97 4.06
N LEU A 257 -6.36 18.02 4.21
CA LEU A 257 -6.48 18.96 5.32
C LEU A 257 -7.84 19.65 5.33
N PHE A 258 -8.32 20.13 4.17
CA PHE A 258 -9.65 20.72 4.05
C PHE A 258 -10.76 19.74 4.46
N LYS A 259 -10.71 18.49 3.98
CA LYS A 259 -11.69 17.46 4.34
C LYS A 259 -11.65 17.13 5.83
N LEU A 260 -10.45 17.03 6.41
CA LEU A 260 -10.27 16.78 7.84
C LEU A 260 -10.85 17.91 8.68
N ILE A 261 -10.57 19.18 8.34
CA ILE A 261 -11.15 20.34 9.03
C ILE A 261 -12.68 20.33 8.91
N ARG A 262 -13.22 20.03 7.72
CA ARG A 262 -14.67 20.01 7.48
C ARG A 262 -15.41 18.95 8.30
N MET A 263 -14.74 17.86 8.70
CA MET A 263 -15.33 16.84 9.59
C MET A 263 -15.50 17.37 11.03
N TYR A 264 -14.69 18.33 11.46
CA TYR A 264 -14.75 18.92 12.81
C TYR A 264 -15.50 20.26 12.85
N SER A 265 -15.43 21.02 11.75
CA SER A 265 -15.89 22.39 11.63
C SER A 265 -16.72 22.57 10.37
N GLY A 266 -18.04 22.71 10.50
CA GLY A 266 -18.93 23.04 9.40
C GLY A 266 -20.38 22.62 9.61
N PRO A 267 -21.30 23.09 8.75
CA PRO A 267 -22.74 22.81 8.85
C PRO A 267 -23.09 21.32 8.61
N LYS A 268 -22.21 20.55 7.97
CA LYS A 268 -22.38 19.10 7.72
C LYS A 268 -21.78 18.21 8.82
N LYS A 269 -21.35 18.76 9.98
CA LYS A 269 -20.72 17.98 11.06
C LYS A 269 -21.56 16.80 11.55
N SER A 270 -22.87 16.98 11.65
CA SER A 270 -23.81 15.94 12.08
C SER A 270 -23.92 14.77 11.10
N LEU A 271 -23.69 14.99 9.79
CA LEU A 271 -23.72 13.92 8.79
C LEU A 271 -22.60 12.88 8.97
N TYR A 272 -21.49 13.26 9.60
CA TYR A 272 -20.35 12.35 9.77
C TYR A 272 -20.54 11.33 10.90
N GLY A 273 -21.43 11.58 11.86
CA GLY A 273 -21.83 10.65 12.94
C GLY A 273 -20.71 9.72 13.44
N SER A 274 -21.02 8.42 13.49
CA SER A 274 -20.09 7.32 13.85
C SER A 274 -19.01 7.08 12.81
N ALA A 275 -19.22 7.51 11.56
CA ALA A 275 -18.26 7.38 10.47
C ALA A 275 -17.10 8.37 10.55
N LYS A 276 -17.15 9.35 11.46
CA LYS A 276 -16.08 10.32 11.64
C LYS A 276 -14.76 9.66 12.04
N ARG A 277 -14.77 8.72 13.00
CA ARG A 277 -13.56 8.07 13.51
C ARG A 277 -12.74 7.39 12.40
N PRO A 278 -13.31 6.48 11.58
CA PRO A 278 -12.53 5.83 10.53
C PRO A 278 -12.08 6.79 9.43
N LEU A 279 -12.93 7.75 9.03
CA LEU A 279 -12.57 8.75 8.02
C LEU A 279 -11.38 9.62 8.45
N VAL A 280 -11.34 10.01 9.73
CA VAL A 280 -10.21 10.77 10.30
C VAL A 280 -8.94 9.93 10.34
N THR A 281 -9.03 8.66 10.74
CA THR A 281 -7.88 7.74 10.73
C THR A 281 -7.28 7.60 9.33
N PHE A 282 -8.11 7.37 8.31
CA PHE A 282 -7.66 7.32 6.91
C PHE A 282 -7.04 8.63 6.45
N ALA A 283 -7.64 9.77 6.80
CA ALA A 283 -7.11 11.09 6.44
C ALA A 283 -5.73 11.34 7.08
N ILE A 284 -5.54 11.01 8.36
CA ILE A 284 -4.26 11.17 9.07
C ILE A 284 -3.19 10.27 8.46
N LEU A 285 -3.50 8.99 8.20
CA LEU A 285 -2.57 8.06 7.57
C LEU A 285 -2.18 8.53 6.16
N THR A 286 -3.14 9.02 5.38
CA THR A 286 -2.87 9.55 4.03
C THR A 286 -2.01 10.80 4.08
N LEU A 287 -2.25 11.71 5.04
CA LEU A 287 -1.40 12.89 5.24
C LEU A 287 0.04 12.50 5.61
N ALA A 288 0.22 11.53 6.50
CA ALA A 288 1.54 11.04 6.89
C ALA A 288 2.29 10.43 5.69
N LEU A 289 1.61 9.62 4.87
CA LEU A 289 2.19 9.04 3.66
C LEU A 289 2.51 10.11 2.60
N LEU A 290 1.64 11.09 2.39
CA LEU A 290 1.90 12.22 1.48
C LEU A 290 3.16 13.01 1.87
N ILE A 291 3.34 13.29 3.17
CA ILE A 291 4.55 13.95 3.67
C ILE A 291 5.78 13.10 3.36
N ALA A 292 5.73 11.80 3.67
CA ALA A 292 6.82 10.87 3.35
C ALA A 292 7.10 10.81 1.84
N SER A 293 6.07 10.84 0.99
CA SER A 293 6.17 10.86 -0.47
C SER A 293 6.80 12.14 -1.00
N ILE A 294 6.44 13.32 -0.47
CA ILE A 294 7.04 14.61 -0.84
C ILE A 294 8.54 14.65 -0.50
N VAL A 295 8.90 14.19 0.71
CA VAL A 295 10.30 14.10 1.15
C VAL A 295 11.09 13.15 0.26
N ASN A 296 10.56 11.95 0.00
CA ASN A 296 11.24 10.97 -0.86
C ASN A 296 11.32 11.41 -2.33
N ALA A 297 10.32 12.11 -2.85
CA ALA A 297 10.35 12.70 -4.19
C ALA A 297 11.51 13.69 -4.31
N SER A 298 11.70 14.55 -3.30
CA SER A 298 12.80 15.52 -3.25
C SER A 298 14.17 14.82 -3.15
N ILE A 299 14.30 13.76 -2.35
CA ILE A 299 15.52 12.95 -2.29
C ILE A 299 15.82 12.30 -3.65
N CYS A 300 14.82 11.75 -4.31
CA CYS A 300 14.98 11.13 -5.63
C CYS A 300 15.44 12.14 -6.68
N MET A 301 14.86 13.35 -6.72
CA MET A 301 15.26 14.40 -7.66
C MET A 301 16.72 14.81 -7.49
N ARG A 302 17.22 14.91 -6.25
CA ARG A 302 18.65 15.20 -5.98
C ARG A 302 19.60 14.08 -6.42
N ASN A 303 19.06 12.90 -6.72
CA ASN A 303 19.80 11.73 -7.15
C ASN A 303 19.74 11.49 -8.68
N PHE A 304 18.98 12.28 -9.44
CA PHE A 304 18.87 12.14 -10.89
C PHE A 304 20.21 12.43 -11.60
N GLY A 305 20.43 11.77 -12.73
CA GLY A 305 21.65 11.90 -13.52
C GLY A 305 22.87 11.14 -12.98
N LYS A 306 22.72 10.41 -11.85
CA LYS A 306 23.81 9.65 -11.21
C LYS A 306 23.87 8.18 -11.65
N GLY A 307 23.26 7.82 -12.78
CA GLY A 307 23.32 6.47 -13.37
C GLY A 307 22.29 5.45 -12.85
N LEU A 308 21.34 5.87 -12.01
CA LEU A 308 20.31 5.00 -11.43
C LEU A 308 19.38 4.39 -12.49
N LYS A 309 19.07 5.16 -13.55
CA LYS A 309 18.25 4.72 -14.69
C LYS A 309 18.68 3.38 -15.29
N ASN A 310 19.98 3.15 -15.47
CA ASN A 310 20.49 1.92 -16.09
C ASN A 310 20.17 0.67 -15.24
N TYR A 311 20.29 0.78 -13.91
CA TYR A 311 19.96 -0.30 -12.97
C TYR A 311 18.45 -0.57 -12.89
N VAL A 312 17.62 0.47 -12.96
CA VAL A 312 16.15 0.32 -12.93
C VAL A 312 15.65 -0.38 -14.19
N HIS A 313 16.22 -0.08 -15.36
CA HIS A 313 15.84 -0.71 -16.63
C HIS A 313 16.42 -2.13 -16.78
N GLN A 314 17.65 -2.38 -16.33
CA GLN A 314 18.27 -3.71 -16.40
C GLN A 314 17.51 -4.77 -15.59
N ARG A 315 16.85 -4.40 -14.48
CA ARG A 315 16.08 -5.38 -13.67
C ARG A 315 14.76 -5.82 -14.29
N ARG A 316 14.23 -5.09 -15.30
CA ARG A 316 13.03 -5.49 -16.06
C ARG A 316 13.35 -6.54 -17.12
N VAL A 317 14.56 -6.50 -17.67
CA VAL A 317 15.06 -7.54 -18.56
C VAL A 317 15.63 -8.62 -17.63
N GLY A 318 15.15 -9.86 -17.72
CA GLY A 318 15.64 -10.97 -16.89
C GLY A 318 17.10 -11.39 -17.20
N THR A 319 17.97 -10.46 -17.56
CA THR A 319 19.39 -10.69 -17.75
C THR A 319 20.04 -10.84 -16.38
N SER A 320 20.22 -12.10 -15.99
CA SER A 320 21.32 -12.48 -15.09
C SER A 320 22.60 -11.78 -15.56
N PRO A 321 23.47 -11.26 -14.67
CA PRO A 321 24.78 -10.68 -15.00
C PRO A 321 25.76 -11.64 -15.69
N SER A 322 25.28 -12.82 -16.08
CA SER A 322 26.02 -13.92 -16.67
C SER A 322 25.52 -14.28 -18.08
N SER A 323 24.79 -13.38 -18.77
CA SER A 323 24.53 -13.61 -20.20
C SER A 323 25.84 -13.39 -20.98
N PRO A 324 26.24 -14.33 -21.85
CA PRO A 324 27.44 -14.20 -22.69
C PRO A 324 27.45 -12.88 -23.49
N GLU A 325 26.28 -12.39 -23.90
CA GLU A 325 26.10 -11.12 -24.60
C GLU A 325 26.58 -9.90 -23.80
N MET A 326 26.29 -9.84 -22.49
CA MET A 326 26.75 -8.73 -21.64
C MET A 326 28.26 -8.78 -21.40
N LEU A 327 28.84 -9.98 -21.30
CA LEU A 327 30.29 -10.15 -21.22
C LEU A 327 30.95 -9.75 -22.55
N MET A 328 30.32 -10.06 -23.68
CA MET A 328 30.77 -9.67 -25.01
C MET A 328 30.73 -8.15 -25.19
N ASP A 329 29.63 -7.47 -24.83
CA ASP A 329 29.51 -6.01 -24.88
C ASP A 329 30.51 -5.31 -23.95
N ARG A 330 30.75 -5.89 -22.76
CA ARG A 330 31.75 -5.39 -21.81
C ARG A 330 33.18 -5.62 -22.32
N TRP A 331 33.42 -6.69 -23.07
CA TRP A 331 34.71 -6.97 -23.70
C TRP A 331 34.95 -6.04 -24.90
N ILE A 332 33.96 -5.87 -25.78
CA ILE A 332 33.98 -4.98 -26.95
C ILE A 332 34.22 -3.53 -26.51
N SER A 333 33.49 -3.05 -25.49
CA SER A 333 33.69 -1.69 -24.94
C SER A 333 35.04 -1.53 -24.23
N SER A 334 35.65 -2.61 -23.72
CA SER A 334 36.99 -2.57 -23.14
C SER A 334 38.11 -2.57 -24.19
N THR A 335 37.84 -3.07 -25.40
CA THR A 335 38.78 -3.09 -26.52
C THR A 335 38.77 -1.81 -27.36
N ASP A 336 37.66 -1.06 -27.35
CA ASP A 336 37.54 0.22 -28.10
C ASP A 336 38.32 1.40 -27.49
N HIS A 337 39.00 1.21 -26.36
CA HIS A 337 39.81 2.25 -25.71
C HIS A 337 41.33 2.06 -25.81
N LYS A 338 41.80 1.24 -26.75
CA LYS A 338 43.20 1.23 -27.14
C LYS A 338 43.32 1.60 -28.61
N SER A 339 43.53 2.89 -28.86
CA SER A 339 44.13 3.35 -30.11
C SER A 339 45.42 2.55 -30.37
N PRO A 340 45.65 2.04 -31.60
CA PRO A 340 46.87 1.34 -31.89
C PRO A 340 48.02 2.35 -31.92
N VAL A 341 48.93 2.25 -30.95
CA VAL A 341 50.24 2.89 -31.02
C VAL A 341 50.97 2.29 -32.23
N SER A 342 51.21 3.11 -33.25
CA SER A 342 51.98 2.76 -34.42
C SER A 342 53.45 2.56 -34.04
N LEU A 343 53.87 1.31 -33.84
CA LEU A 343 55.28 0.95 -33.81
C LEU A 343 55.84 1.03 -35.24
N ARG A 344 56.34 2.22 -35.62
CA ARG A 344 57.29 2.34 -36.73
C ARG A 344 58.61 1.72 -36.27
N VAL A 345 58.93 0.56 -36.83
CA VAL A 345 60.27 -0.02 -36.83
C VAL A 345 61.16 0.91 -37.66
N GLN A 346 62.06 1.65 -37.00
CA GLN A 346 63.24 2.21 -37.66
C GLN A 346 64.31 1.11 -37.66
N LEU A 347 64.63 0.64 -38.87
CA LEU A 347 65.89 -0.03 -39.16
C LEU A 347 66.96 1.06 -39.20
N ASP A 348 67.97 0.93 -38.36
CA ASP A 348 69.38 1.28 -38.61
C ASP A 348 70.26 0.46 -37.65
#